data_AF-A0A1G7F304-F1
#
_entry.id   AF-A0A1G7F304-F1
#
_cell.length_a   1.000
_cell.length_b   1.000
_cell.length_c   1.000
_cell.angle_alpha   90.00
_cell.angle_beta   90.00
_cell.angle_gamma   90.00
#
_symmetry.space_group_name_H-M   'P 1'
#
loop_
_entity.id
_entity.type
_entity.pdbx_description
1 polymer ?
#
loop_
_entity_poly.entity_id
_entity_poly.type
_entity_poly.pdbx_seq_one_letter_code
_entity_poly.pdbx_strand_id
1 'polypeptide(L)'
;MKYKSTGTRAGHKLFVRKRETPFDKNQSFNSTFGTFEDHKEMKTYEYAAFQKKVFKEKALQKRKKKLLILITSIIVLLIILAAPSIFKFILSSDYLNVN
;
A
#
# COMPACT_ATOMS: atom_id res chain seq x y z
N MET A 1 -27.25 6.55 39.87
CA MET A 1 -26.41 7.76 40.08
C MET A 1 -26.29 7.99 41.58
N LYS A 2 -25.08 7.90 42.16
CA LYS A 2 -24.88 8.02 43.62
C LYS A 2 -24.36 9.42 43.95
N TYR A 3 -25.15 10.24 44.62
CA TYR A 3 -24.72 11.55 45.14
C TYR A 3 -24.06 11.34 46.52
N LYS A 4 -22.92 11.99 46.77
CA LYS A 4 -22.35 12.09 48.12
C LYS A 4 -22.49 13.53 48.60
N SER A 5 -23.13 13.71 49.77
CA SER A 5 -23.18 14.98 50.49
C SER A 5 -21.80 15.26 51.07
N THR A 6 -21.14 16.33 50.62
CA THR A 6 -19.79 16.68 51.09
C THR A 6 -19.80 17.75 52.19
N GLY A 7 -20.96 18.29 52.57
CA GLY A 7 -21.14 19.20 53.70
C GLY A 7 -22.30 20.18 53.54
N THR A 8 -22.52 21.02 54.57
CA THR A 8 -23.50 22.11 54.59
C THR A 8 -22.79 23.46 54.66
N ARG A 9 -23.20 24.43 53.83
CA ARG A 9 -22.72 25.82 53.92
C ARG A 9 -23.95 26.74 53.98
N ALA A 10 -24.01 27.60 54.99
CA ALA A 10 -25.14 28.49 55.25
C ALA A 10 -26.52 27.78 55.26
N GLY A 11 -26.61 26.62 55.91
CA GLY A 11 -27.88 25.88 56.07
C GLY A 11 -28.31 25.01 54.89
N HIS A 12 -27.65 25.10 53.73
CA HIS A 12 -27.98 24.30 52.55
C HIS A 12 -27.01 23.14 52.34
N LYS A 13 -27.53 21.96 52.00
CA LYS A 13 -26.73 20.76 51.69
C LYS A 13 -26.08 20.91 50.31
N LEU A 14 -24.75 20.88 50.27
CA LEU A 14 -23.99 20.94 49.02
C LEU A 14 -23.82 19.53 48.44
N PHE A 15 -24.41 19.31 47.26
CA PHE A 15 -24.27 18.07 46.50
C PHE A 15 -23.26 18.27 45.38
N VAL A 16 -22.05 17.74 45.55
CA VAL A 16 -21.03 17.77 44.49
C VAL A 16 -21.19 16.52 43.61
N ARG A 17 -21.49 16.74 42.32
CA ARG A 17 -21.59 15.66 41.34
C ARG A 17 -20.18 15.15 41.00
N LYS A 18 -19.83 13.94 41.46
CA LYS A 18 -18.67 13.23 40.91
C LYS A 18 -18.99 12.80 39.48
N ARG A 19 -18.29 13.39 38.50
CA ARG A 19 -18.30 12.92 37.11
C ARG A 19 -17.23 11.84 37.03
N GLU A 20 -17.63 10.58 36.94
CA GLU A 20 -16.73 9.50 36.54
C GLU A 20 -16.67 9.53 35.02
N THR A 21 -15.49 9.81 34.47
CA THR A 21 -15.27 9.74 33.02
C THR A 21 -14.93 8.30 32.63
N PRO A 22 -15.15 7.90 31.36
CA PRO A 22 -14.77 6.57 30.89
C PRO A 22 -13.28 6.25 31.08
N PHE A 23 -12.44 7.28 31.24
CA PHE A 23 -11.00 7.18 31.47
C PHE A 23 -10.62 6.90 32.93
N ASP A 24 -11.54 7.13 33.88
CA ASP A 24 -11.31 6.83 35.31
C ASP A 24 -11.55 5.35 35.65
N LYS A 25 -12.12 4.59 34.72
CA LYS A 25 -12.19 3.14 34.83
C LYS A 25 -10.85 2.56 34.41
N ASN A 26 -10.16 1.92 35.35
CA ASN A 26 -8.99 1.06 35.09
C ASN A 26 -9.38 -0.16 34.24
N GLN A 27 -9.81 0.07 33.01
CA GLN A 27 -10.08 -0.98 32.05
C GLN A 27 -8.82 -1.12 31.21
N SER A 28 -8.12 -2.25 31.36
CA SER A 28 -6.96 -2.55 30.52
C SER A 28 -7.43 -2.60 29.08
N PHE A 29 -6.96 -1.65 28.25
CA PHE A 29 -7.18 -1.73 26.82
C PHE A 29 -6.43 -2.97 26.32
N ASN A 30 -7.17 -3.98 25.87
CA ASN A 30 -6.59 -5.10 25.12
C ASN A 30 -6.07 -4.52 23.80
N SER A 31 -4.80 -4.13 23.78
CA SER A 31 -4.12 -3.65 22.59
C SER A 31 -4.14 -4.76 21.54
N THR A 32 -4.75 -4.50 20.39
CA THR A 32 -4.64 -5.36 19.20
C THR A 32 -3.26 -5.23 18.55
N PHE A 33 -2.49 -4.22 18.91
CA PHE A 33 -1.10 -4.10 18.51
C PHE A 33 -0.29 -5.11 19.35
N GLY A 34 0.23 -6.15 18.68
CA GLY A 34 1.19 -7.07 19.27
C GLY A 34 2.40 -6.31 19.82
N THR A 35 3.17 -6.97 20.68
CA THR A 35 4.44 -6.41 21.16
C THR A 35 5.26 -5.95 19.96
N PHE A 36 5.60 -4.67 19.92
CA PHE A 36 6.59 -4.16 18.97
C PHE A 36 7.92 -4.76 19.39
N GLU A 37 8.20 -5.98 18.91
CA GLU A 37 9.54 -6.53 18.95
C GLU A 37 10.42 -5.53 18.21
N ASP A 38 11.33 -4.92 18.96
CA ASP A 38 12.36 -4.05 18.41
C ASP A 38 13.03 -4.82 17.28
N HIS A 39 12.78 -4.40 16.03
CA HIS A 39 13.31 -5.06 14.85
C HIS A 39 14.80 -4.80 14.80
N LYS A 40 15.51 -5.65 15.55
CA LYS A 40 16.95 -5.68 15.79
C LYS A 40 17.72 -5.08 14.63
N GLU A 41 18.39 -3.96 14.91
CA GLU A 41 19.29 -3.31 13.98
C GLU A 41 20.23 -4.35 13.34
N MET A 42 20.21 -4.42 12.01
CA MET A 42 21.03 -5.39 11.28
C MET A 42 22.50 -5.04 11.49
N LYS A 43 23.33 -6.04 11.79
CA LYS A 43 24.77 -5.79 11.97
C LYS A 43 25.38 -5.28 10.66
N THR A 44 26.37 -4.41 10.73
CA THR A 44 26.98 -3.74 9.57
C THR A 44 27.44 -4.70 8.46
N TYR A 45 27.98 -5.87 8.81
CA TYR A 45 28.38 -6.87 7.83
C TYR A 45 27.18 -7.56 7.14
N GLU A 46 26.09 -7.77 7.88
CA GLU A 46 24.83 -8.32 7.35
C GLU A 46 24.24 -7.30 6.39
N TYR A 47 24.32 -6.01 6.73
CA TYR A 47 23.81 -4.92 5.90
C TYR A 47 24.55 -4.82 4.57
N ALA A 48 25.88 -4.94 4.58
CA ALA A 48 26.68 -5.00 3.36
C ALA A 48 26.33 -6.23 2.48
N ALA A 49 26.09 -7.39 3.09
CA ALA A 49 25.66 -8.59 2.38
C ALA A 49 24.27 -8.43 1.75
N PHE A 50 23.33 -7.84 2.50
CA PHE A 50 21.99 -7.51 2.03
C PHE A 50 22.02 -6.53 0.86
N GLN A 51 22.79 -5.45 0.95
CA GLN A 51 22.96 -4.49 -0.14
C GLN A 51 23.46 -5.18 -1.41
N LYS A 52 24.51 -6.02 -1.31
CA LYS A 52 25.03 -6.78 -2.46
C LYS A 52 23.96 -7.67 -3.08
N LYS A 53 23.13 -8.34 -2.28
CA LYS A 53 22.03 -9.17 -2.75
C LYS A 53 20.98 -8.33 -3.50
N VAL A 54 20.54 -7.23 -2.90
CA VAL A 54 19.55 -6.31 -3.51
C VAL A 54 20.07 -5.71 -4.82
N PHE A 55 21.35 -5.33 -4.89
CA PHE A 55 21.94 -4.81 -6.13
C PHE A 55 21.99 -5.85 -7.24
N LYS A 56 22.32 -7.11 -6.93
CA LYS A 56 22.29 -8.22 -7.90
C LYS A 56 20.88 -8.47 -8.43
N GLU A 57 19.88 -8.52 -7.55
CA GLU A 57 18.48 -8.71 -7.94
C GLU A 57 17.96 -7.56 -8.79
N LYS A 58 18.25 -6.31 -8.41
CA LYS A 58 17.91 -5.12 -9.20
C LYS A 58 18.59 -5.13 -10.57
N ALA A 59 19.84 -5.56 -10.68
CA ALA A 59 20.54 -5.65 -11.96
C ALA A 59 19.89 -6.69 -12.90
N LEU A 60 19.51 -7.85 -12.38
CA LEU A 60 18.80 -8.88 -13.14
C LEU A 60 17.42 -8.38 -13.61
N GLN A 61 16.67 -7.72 -12.73
CA GLN A 61 15.37 -7.13 -13.08
C GLN A 61 15.51 -6.04 -14.15
N LYS A 62 16.54 -5.19 -14.07
CA LYS A 62 16.82 -4.17 -15.11
C LYS A 62 17.07 -4.82 -16.48
N ARG A 63 17.84 -5.91 -16.53
CA ARG A 63 18.08 -6.65 -17.79
C ARG A 63 16.79 -7.24 -18.36
N LYS A 64 15.97 -7.89 -17.52
CA LYS A 64 14.66 -8.43 -17.94
C LYS A 64 13.73 -7.34 -18.48
N LYS A 65 13.64 -6.20 -17.79
CA LYS A 65 12.83 -5.06 -18.25
C LYS A 65 13.31 -4.52 -19.59
N LYS A 66 14.62 -4.36 -19.79
CA LYS A 66 15.18 -3.91 -21.08
C LYS A 66 14.81 -4.86 -22.22
N LEU A 67 14.94 -6.17 -22.00
CA LEU A 67 14.56 -7.17 -23.01
C LEU A 67 13.08 -7.12 -23.35
N LEU A 68 12.20 -7.02 -22.34
CA LEU A 68 10.76 -6.89 -22.57
C LEU A 68 10.44 -5.64 -23.41
N ILE A 69 11.03 -4.49 -23.07
CA ILE A 69 10.84 -3.25 -23.82
C ILE A 69 11.26 -3.43 -25.30
N LEU A 70 12.42 -4.05 -25.52
CA LEU A 70 12.96 -4.29 -26.87
C LEU A 70 12.05 -5.23 -27.69
N ILE A 71 11.56 -6.31 -27.08
CA ILE A 71 10.61 -7.22 -27.73
C ILE A 71 9.30 -6.49 -28.05
N THR A 72 8.75 -5.73 -27.10
CA THR A 72 7.52 -4.97 -27.34
C THR A 72 7.69 -3.93 -28.44
N SER A 73 8.84 -3.26 -28.54
CA SER A 73 9.08 -2.28 -29.60
C SER A 73 9.17 -2.94 -30.97
N ILE A 74 9.80 -4.12 -31.08
CA ILE A 74 9.85 -4.90 -32.32
C ILE A 74 8.44 -5.31 -32.77
N ILE A 75 7.61 -5.82 -31.84
CA ILE A 75 6.24 -6.26 -32.16
C ILE A 75 5.41 -5.07 -32.66
N VAL A 76 5.48 -3.91 -31.98
CA VAL A 76 4.77 -2.70 -32.41
C VAL A 76 5.24 -2.26 -33.80
N LEU A 77 6.55 -2.30 -34.07
CA LEU A 77 7.10 -1.95 -35.38
C LEU A 77 6.56 -2.89 -36.48
N LEU A 78 6.50 -4.20 -36.21
CA LEU A 78 5.95 -5.17 -37.15
C LEU A 78 4.47 -4.92 -37.47
N ILE A 79 3.67 -4.58 -36.46
CA ILE A 79 2.25 -4.24 -36.65
C ILE A 79 2.10 -3.01 -37.55
N ILE A 80 2.89 -1.96 -37.31
CA ILE A 80 2.86 -0.74 -38.12
C ILE A 80 3.23 -1.03 -39.59
N LEU A 81 4.24 -1.88 -39.81
CA LEU A 81 4.67 -2.26 -41.16
C LEU A 81 3.65 -3.16 -41.87
N ALA A 82 2.96 -4.04 -41.14
CA ALA A 82 1.95 -4.94 -41.69
C ALA A 82 0.57 -4.27 -41.88
N ALA A 83 0.25 -3.23 -41.11
CA ALA A 83 -1.03 -2.53 -41.22
C ALA A 83 -1.38 -2.04 -42.64
N PRO A 84 -0.50 -1.36 -43.40
CA PRO A 84 -0.84 -0.89 -44.74
C PRO A 84 -1.03 -2.02 -45.76
N SER A 85 -0.31 -3.15 -45.63
CA SER A 85 -0.50 -4.29 -46.53
C SER A 85 -1.83 -4.99 -46.27
N ILE A 86 -2.20 -5.18 -45.00
CA ILE A 86 -3.50 -5.72 -44.60
C ILE A 86 -4.63 -4.80 -45.06
N PHE A 87 -4.49 -3.49 -44.88
CA PHE A 87 -5.49 -2.52 -45.32
C PHE A 87 -5.71 -2.52 -46.84
N LYS A 88 -4.62 -2.60 -47.63
CA LYS A 88 -4.71 -2.75 -49.09
C LYS A 88 -5.37 -4.06 -49.51
N PHE A 89 -5.05 -5.16 -48.82
CA PHE A 89 -5.65 -6.47 -49.09
C PHE A 89 -7.17 -6.45 -48.84
N ILE A 90 -7.60 -5.89 -47.70
CA ILE A 90 -9.03 -5.77 -47.35
C ILE A 90 -9.78 -4.89 -48.35
N LEU A 91 -9.27 -3.70 -48.67
CA LEU A 91 -9.93 -2.85 -49.68
C LEU A 91 -10.00 -3.55 -51.04
N SER A 92 -8.92 -4.21 -51.49
CA SER A 92 -8.89 -4.90 -52.77
C SER A 92 -9.86 -6.08 -52.84
N SER A 93 -10.07 -6.81 -51.74
CA SER A 93 -11.03 -7.92 -51.70
C SER A 93 -12.48 -7.43 -51.77
N ASP A 94 -12.77 -6.27 -51.18
CA ASP A 94 -14.11 -5.68 -51.22
C ASP A 94 -14.46 -5.17 -52.63
N TYR A 95 -13.51 -4.63 -53.38
CA TYR A 95 -13.74 -4.22 -54.79
C TYR A 95 -14.04 -5.39 -55.74
N LEU A 96 -13.53 -6.59 -55.48
CA LEU A 96 -13.77 -7.77 -56.32
C LEU A 96 -15.11 -8.46 -56.03
N ASN A 97 -15.72 -8.22 -54.86
CA ASN A 97 -17.00 -8.82 -54.48
C ASN A 97 -18.23 -7.98 -54.90
N VAL A 98 -18.03 -6.77 -55.44
CA VAL A 98 -19.11 -5.84 -55.83
C VAL A 98 -19.37 -5.81 -57.36
N ASN A 99 -18.51 -6.45 -58.16
CA ASN A 99 -18.72 -6.72 -59.59
C ASN A 99 -19.17 -8.15 -59.82
#